data_AF-A0A4P5XJW4-F1
#
_entry.id   AF-A0A4P5XJW4-F1
#
_cell.length_a   1.000
_cell.length_b   1.000
_cell.length_c   1.000
_cell.angle_alpha   90.00
_cell.angle_beta   90.00
_cell.angle_gamma   90.00
#
_symmetry.space_group_name_H-M   'P 1'
#
loop_
_entity.id
_entity.type
_entity.pdbx_description
1 polymer ?
#
loop_
_entity_poly.entity_id
_entity_poly.type
_entity_poly.pdbx_seq_one_letter_code
_entity_poly.pdbx_strand_id
1 'polypeptide(L)'
;MADSPFATRVVSYVAGTGAAASHRNPQTALGEPSRATGTASAPETVTPFQPAWMTNQIVSIGAGGSLTLELGQPAIDSPNNPFGVDLIVFSNAFFSDVSGGGGSPGYCFAEGGVIDVSDDGVTWFEIPGAQADGPMPTMGFIDAGPFDSSPGELPTNFRKPMNPAITLSNLQDLDYVDVINAYDGSGGGVGVDLASVGLNQAHFVRIRQPIGATTSPEIDAVMVVQAMIFGDLDGSGVVDSADIGGLLGEFGKSNSPADLNHSGMVDSADLGSLLGAIGNV
;
A
#
# COMPACT_ATOMS: atom_id res chain seq x y z
N MET A 1 10.64 -19.15 10.80
CA MET A 1 10.35 -18.54 9.48
C MET A 1 10.43 -17.05 9.71
N ALA A 2 11.11 -16.28 8.86
CA ALA A 2 11.17 -14.84 9.06
C ALA A 2 9.76 -14.23 8.89
N ASP A 3 9.34 -13.35 9.81
CA ASP A 3 8.10 -12.57 9.71
C ASP A 3 8.16 -11.73 8.43
N SER A 4 7.38 -12.13 7.42
CA SER A 4 7.23 -11.36 6.18
C SER A 4 6.15 -10.29 6.39
N PRO A 5 6.34 -9.04 5.93
CA PRO A 5 5.28 -8.03 5.93
C PRO A 5 4.17 -8.34 4.92
N PHE A 6 4.40 -9.26 3.98
CA PHE A 6 3.43 -9.61 2.94
C PHE A 6 2.58 -10.82 3.32
N ALA A 7 1.45 -11.01 2.63
CA ALA A 7 0.77 -12.29 2.60
C ALA A 7 1.72 -13.42 2.16
N THR A 8 1.70 -14.54 2.88
CA THR A 8 2.62 -15.66 2.66
C THR A 8 1.94 -16.96 2.28
N ARG A 9 0.62 -17.06 2.48
CA ARG A 9 -0.11 -18.28 2.15
C ARG A 9 -1.51 -17.98 1.62
N VAL A 10 -1.85 -18.66 0.53
CA VAL A 10 -3.24 -18.76 0.06
C VAL A 10 -3.97 -19.79 0.92
N VAL A 11 -4.99 -19.36 1.65
CA VAL A 11 -5.86 -20.25 2.43
C VAL A 11 -6.90 -20.88 1.52
N SER A 12 -7.54 -20.07 0.66
CA SER A 12 -8.50 -20.55 -0.32
C SER A 12 -8.66 -19.57 -1.48
N TYR A 13 -9.09 -20.09 -2.63
CA TYR A 13 -9.46 -19.28 -3.78
C TYR A 13 -10.64 -19.90 -4.51
N VAL A 14 -11.63 -19.07 -4.81
CA VAL A 14 -12.80 -19.37 -5.63
C VAL A 14 -12.85 -18.29 -6.69
N ALA A 15 -12.64 -18.66 -7.96
CA ALA A 15 -12.57 -17.67 -9.03
C ALA A 15 -13.87 -16.88 -9.21
N GLY A 16 -15.03 -17.51 -9.00
CA GLY A 16 -16.32 -16.88 -9.29
C GLY A 16 -16.60 -16.76 -10.81
N THR A 17 -17.74 -16.17 -11.14
CA THR A 17 -18.16 -15.96 -12.54
C THR A 17 -17.57 -14.66 -13.07
N GLY A 18 -16.93 -14.70 -14.23
CA GLY A 18 -16.34 -13.51 -14.86
C GLY A 18 -14.88 -13.24 -14.51
N ALA A 19 -14.27 -13.98 -13.58
CA ALA A 19 -12.82 -13.90 -13.33
C ALA A 19 -12.04 -14.23 -14.61
N ALA A 20 -11.06 -13.37 -14.95
CA ALA A 20 -10.23 -13.52 -16.13
C ALA A 20 -9.53 -14.89 -16.12
N ALA A 21 -9.73 -15.69 -17.17
CA ALA A 21 -9.31 -17.10 -17.18
C ALA A 21 -7.79 -17.30 -17.05
N SER A 22 -7.01 -16.36 -17.56
CA SER A 22 -5.54 -16.34 -17.49
C SER A 22 -4.98 -15.87 -16.15
N HIS A 23 -5.81 -15.27 -15.29
CA HIS A 23 -5.41 -14.64 -14.03
C HIS A 23 -6.04 -15.36 -12.83
N ARG A 24 -6.10 -16.69 -12.88
CA ARG A 24 -6.70 -17.53 -11.82
C ARG A 24 -5.68 -18.24 -10.94
N ASN A 25 -4.42 -17.80 -10.97
CA ASN A 25 -3.39 -18.32 -10.09
C ASN A 25 -3.35 -17.48 -8.81
N PRO A 26 -3.91 -17.92 -7.67
CA PRO A 26 -3.92 -17.12 -6.46
C PRO A 26 -2.54 -16.94 -5.81
N GLN A 27 -1.52 -17.69 -6.25
CA GLN A 27 -0.16 -17.54 -5.74
C GLN A 27 0.50 -16.23 -6.16
N THR A 28 -0.04 -15.54 -7.17
CA THR A 28 0.50 -14.25 -7.62
C THR A 28 0.26 -13.14 -6.60
N ALA A 29 -0.76 -13.28 -5.74
CA ALA A 29 -1.08 -12.32 -4.68
C ALA A 29 -0.18 -12.42 -3.43
N LEU A 30 0.87 -13.23 -3.47
CA LEU A 30 1.81 -13.43 -2.36
C LEU A 30 3.10 -12.66 -2.60
N GLY A 31 3.69 -12.12 -1.54
CA GLY A 31 4.93 -11.36 -1.63
C GLY A 31 4.72 -9.87 -1.91
N GLU A 32 5.80 -9.22 -2.36
CA GLU A 32 5.82 -7.78 -2.61
C GLU A 32 4.96 -7.41 -3.83
N PRO A 33 4.24 -6.26 -3.81
CA PRO A 33 3.59 -5.71 -4.99
C PRO A 33 4.57 -5.55 -6.17
N SER A 34 4.04 -5.69 -7.38
CA SER A 34 4.81 -5.57 -8.61
C SER A 34 5.32 -4.15 -8.82
N ARG A 35 6.62 -4.00 -9.11
CA ARG A 35 7.25 -2.71 -9.50
C ARG A 35 7.48 -2.56 -11.00
N ALA A 36 7.45 -3.66 -11.73
CA ALA A 36 7.60 -3.71 -13.17
C ALA A 36 6.53 -4.65 -13.75
N THR A 37 6.11 -4.42 -14.98
CA THR A 37 5.14 -5.24 -15.70
C THR A 37 5.52 -5.30 -17.18
N GLY A 38 4.62 -5.85 -18.01
CA GLY A 38 4.87 -5.99 -19.43
C GLY A 38 5.74 -7.20 -19.81
N THR A 39 6.08 -7.24 -21.09
CA THR A 39 6.82 -8.36 -21.70
C THR A 39 8.27 -7.97 -21.97
N ALA A 40 9.13 -8.94 -22.26
CA ALA A 40 10.52 -8.65 -22.64
C ALA A 40 10.64 -7.69 -23.85
N SER A 41 9.65 -7.69 -24.75
CA SER A 41 9.61 -6.80 -25.93
C SER A 41 8.88 -5.46 -25.70
N ALA A 42 8.18 -5.34 -24.58
CA ALA A 42 7.44 -4.14 -24.19
C ALA A 42 7.40 -4.10 -22.66
N PRO A 43 8.55 -3.80 -22.00
CA PRO A 43 8.61 -3.67 -20.56
C PRO A 43 7.96 -2.37 -20.11
N GLU A 44 7.40 -2.38 -18.92
CA GLU A 44 6.69 -1.24 -18.33
C GLU A 44 7.06 -1.15 -16.85
N THR A 45 7.14 0.06 -16.32
CA THR A 45 7.24 0.32 -14.89
C THR A 45 5.84 0.33 -14.31
N VAL A 46 5.64 -0.22 -13.12
CA VAL A 46 4.35 -0.09 -12.45
C VAL A 46 4.22 1.33 -11.89
N THR A 47 3.29 2.08 -12.44
CA THR A 47 2.97 3.46 -12.07
C THR A 47 1.46 3.61 -11.90
N PRO A 48 0.97 4.74 -11.38
CA PRO A 48 -0.47 4.96 -11.33
C PRO A 48 -1.19 4.95 -12.68
N PHE A 49 -0.46 4.99 -13.80
CA PHE A 49 -1.00 4.94 -15.16
C PHE A 49 -0.68 3.64 -15.91
N GLN A 50 0.20 2.80 -15.34
CA GLN A 50 0.59 1.50 -15.87
C GLN A 50 0.51 0.46 -14.74
N PRO A 51 -0.64 -0.20 -14.54
CA PRO A 51 -0.82 -1.13 -13.43
C PRO A 51 -0.09 -2.44 -13.68
N ALA A 52 0.15 -3.24 -12.64
CA ALA A 52 0.60 -4.62 -12.82
C ALA A 52 -0.50 -5.45 -13.51
N TRP A 53 -0.25 -6.01 -14.69
CA TRP A 53 -1.30 -6.70 -15.47
C TRP A 53 -0.95 -8.12 -15.94
N MET A 54 0.29 -8.56 -15.72
CA MET A 54 0.73 -9.87 -16.20
C MET A 54 0.08 -11.03 -15.42
N THR A 55 -0.06 -12.18 -16.08
CA THR A 55 -0.72 -13.38 -15.51
C THR A 55 0.00 -13.98 -14.30
N ASN A 56 1.23 -13.55 -14.03
CA ASN A 56 2.04 -13.94 -12.88
C ASN A 56 2.10 -12.84 -11.80
N GLN A 57 1.31 -11.77 -11.91
CA GLN A 57 1.30 -10.62 -11.01
C GLN A 57 -0.04 -10.52 -10.28
N ILE A 58 -1.14 -10.58 -11.02
CA ILE A 58 -2.48 -10.39 -10.46
C ILE A 58 -3.35 -11.64 -10.51
N VAL A 59 -4.25 -11.76 -9.54
CA VAL A 59 -5.32 -12.75 -9.51
C VAL A 59 -6.69 -12.08 -9.57
N SER A 60 -7.54 -12.52 -10.50
CA SER A 60 -8.88 -11.99 -10.74
C SER A 60 -9.94 -12.74 -9.93
N ILE A 61 -10.89 -12.00 -9.36
CA ILE A 61 -11.98 -12.52 -8.53
C ILE A 61 -13.31 -12.05 -9.10
N GLY A 62 -14.02 -12.94 -9.79
CA GLY A 62 -15.32 -12.66 -10.40
C GLY A 62 -16.48 -12.78 -9.42
N ALA A 63 -17.69 -12.48 -9.88
CA ALA A 63 -18.92 -12.52 -9.10
C ALA A 63 -19.12 -13.82 -8.32
N GLY A 64 -19.37 -13.70 -7.02
CA GLY A 64 -19.50 -14.82 -6.08
C GLY A 64 -18.18 -15.53 -5.75
N GLY A 65 -17.05 -15.02 -6.25
CA GLY A 65 -15.71 -15.50 -5.97
C GLY A 65 -15.09 -14.88 -4.72
N SER A 66 -13.97 -15.45 -4.29
CA SER A 66 -13.18 -14.94 -3.17
C SER A 66 -11.74 -15.43 -3.22
N LEU A 67 -10.82 -14.61 -2.72
CA LEU A 67 -9.45 -14.96 -2.37
C LEU A 67 -9.28 -14.80 -0.86
N THR A 68 -8.76 -15.82 -0.17
CA THR A 68 -8.40 -15.72 1.26
C THR A 68 -6.91 -15.94 1.42
N LEU A 69 -6.25 -14.98 2.07
CA LEU A 69 -4.82 -14.95 2.31
C LEU A 69 -4.54 -14.96 3.81
N GLU A 70 -3.44 -15.60 4.20
CA GLU A 70 -2.83 -15.46 5.53
C GLU A 70 -1.61 -14.54 5.41
N LEU A 71 -1.54 -13.58 6.33
CA LEU A 71 -0.45 -12.62 6.45
C LEU A 71 0.80 -13.30 7.03
N GLY A 72 1.99 -12.88 6.58
CA GLY A 72 3.26 -13.38 7.09
C GLY A 72 3.54 -13.00 8.55
N GLN A 73 2.90 -11.94 9.03
CA GLN A 73 2.81 -11.49 10.42
C GLN A 73 1.40 -10.92 10.62
N PRO A 74 0.85 -10.90 11.85
CA PRO A 74 -0.43 -10.24 12.08
C PRO A 74 -0.34 -8.75 11.74
N ALA A 75 -1.38 -8.22 11.10
CA ALA A 75 -1.62 -6.78 11.15
C ALA A 75 -2.07 -6.43 12.56
N ILE A 76 -1.50 -5.38 13.14
CA ILE A 76 -1.79 -4.92 14.51
C ILE A 76 -2.39 -3.52 14.42
N ASP A 77 -3.55 -3.32 15.03
CA ASP A 77 -4.11 -1.98 15.26
C ASP A 77 -3.21 -1.26 16.26
N SER A 78 -2.55 -0.19 15.78
CA SER A 78 -1.57 0.54 16.55
C SER A 78 -1.75 2.04 16.32
N PRO A 79 -1.69 2.86 17.39
CA PRO A 79 -1.71 4.32 17.24
C PRO A 79 -0.48 4.84 16.48
N ASN A 80 0.56 4.02 16.33
CA ASN A 80 1.76 4.36 15.57
C ASN A 80 1.64 4.04 14.08
N ASN A 81 0.59 3.33 13.66
CA ASN A 81 0.36 3.11 12.23
C ASN A 81 -0.07 4.42 11.58
N PRO A 82 0.61 4.88 10.50
CA PRO A 82 0.24 6.12 9.83
C PRO A 82 -1.24 6.14 9.45
N PHE A 83 -1.92 7.21 9.84
CA PHE A 83 -3.35 7.44 9.59
C PHE A 83 -4.30 6.38 10.18
N GLY A 84 -3.83 5.50 11.07
CA GLY A 84 -4.61 4.37 11.60
C GLY A 84 -4.81 3.23 10.60
N VAL A 85 -3.97 3.15 9.55
CA VAL A 85 -4.06 2.08 8.55
C VAL A 85 -3.13 0.93 8.93
N ASP A 86 -3.65 -0.28 9.02
CA ASP A 86 -2.92 -1.44 9.56
C ASP A 86 -2.43 -2.41 8.48
N LEU A 87 -3.11 -2.44 7.34
CA LEU A 87 -2.70 -3.23 6.17
C LEU A 87 -3.11 -2.53 4.87
N ILE A 88 -2.47 -2.92 3.76
CA ILE A 88 -2.70 -2.35 2.43
C ILE A 88 -2.97 -3.46 1.42
N VAL A 89 -3.95 -3.23 0.55
CA VAL A 89 -4.27 -4.09 -0.60
C VAL A 89 -3.86 -3.39 -1.89
N PHE A 90 -3.05 -4.06 -2.72
CA PHE A 90 -2.59 -3.60 -4.03
C PHE A 90 -3.31 -4.36 -5.14
N SER A 91 -3.67 -3.67 -6.21
CA SER A 91 -4.55 -4.17 -7.27
C SER A 91 -4.11 -3.71 -8.66
N ASN A 92 -4.86 -4.12 -9.70
CA ASN A 92 -4.72 -3.65 -11.07
C ASN A 92 -5.33 -2.25 -11.31
N ALA A 93 -5.85 -1.56 -10.29
CA ALA A 93 -6.44 -0.23 -10.48
C ALA A 93 -5.43 0.78 -11.08
N PHE A 94 -5.90 1.65 -11.98
CA PHE A 94 -5.06 2.68 -12.62
C PHE A 94 -5.85 3.95 -12.98
N PHE A 95 -5.14 5.06 -13.14
CA PHE A 95 -5.70 6.32 -13.60
C PHE A 95 -5.70 6.41 -15.13
N SER A 96 -6.75 7.00 -15.68
CA SER A 96 -6.72 7.55 -17.03
C SER A 96 -5.83 8.80 -17.07
N ASP A 97 -5.20 9.07 -18.20
CA ASP A 97 -4.45 10.31 -18.42
C ASP A 97 -5.23 11.32 -19.26
N VAL A 98 -5.45 12.52 -18.72
CA VAL A 98 -6.12 13.64 -19.41
C VAL A 98 -5.15 14.61 -20.11
N SER A 99 -3.84 14.41 -19.95
CA SER A 99 -2.79 15.28 -20.47
C SER A 99 -2.11 14.77 -21.76
N GLY A 100 -2.45 13.57 -22.23
CA GLY A 100 -1.93 13.02 -23.50
C GLY A 100 -0.50 12.49 -23.42
N GLY A 101 -0.14 11.86 -22.31
CA GLY A 101 1.16 11.25 -22.00
C GLY A 101 1.88 11.88 -20.80
N GLY A 102 1.32 12.93 -20.20
CA GLY A 102 1.94 13.70 -19.12
C GLY A 102 1.64 13.18 -17.72
N GLY A 103 0.79 12.17 -17.57
CA GLY A 103 0.49 11.57 -16.26
C GLY A 103 -0.40 12.44 -15.38
N SER A 104 -1.48 12.99 -15.96
CA SER A 104 -2.47 13.79 -15.22
C SER A 104 -3.74 12.95 -14.98
N PRO A 105 -4.10 12.64 -13.71
CA PRO A 105 -5.23 11.77 -13.42
C PRO A 105 -6.58 12.34 -13.87
N GLY A 106 -7.36 11.53 -14.58
CA GLY A 106 -8.77 11.79 -14.87
C GLY A 106 -9.69 10.96 -13.98
N TYR A 107 -10.09 9.79 -14.47
CA TYR A 107 -10.85 8.80 -13.71
C TYR A 107 -9.95 7.63 -13.29
N CYS A 108 -10.37 6.88 -12.28
CA CYS A 108 -9.74 5.63 -11.90
C CYS A 108 -10.52 4.46 -12.49
N PHE A 109 -9.84 3.61 -13.24
CA PHE A 109 -10.33 2.27 -13.57
C PHE A 109 -10.10 1.40 -12.34
N ALA A 110 -11.20 1.06 -11.68
CA ALA A 110 -11.21 0.23 -10.49
C ALA A 110 -12.45 -0.68 -10.52
N GLU A 111 -12.31 -1.88 -9.96
CA GLU A 111 -13.32 -2.93 -10.07
C GLU A 111 -14.01 -3.30 -8.75
N GLY A 112 -13.64 -2.64 -7.66
CA GLY A 112 -14.26 -2.78 -6.36
C GLY A 112 -13.75 -4.00 -5.60
N GLY A 113 -14.66 -4.87 -5.16
CA GLY A 113 -14.32 -5.99 -4.29
C GLY A 113 -14.35 -5.61 -2.81
N VAL A 114 -14.96 -6.49 -2.02
CA VAL A 114 -15.14 -6.31 -0.58
C VAL A 114 -13.97 -6.92 0.17
N ILE A 115 -13.43 -6.19 1.13
CA ILE A 115 -12.36 -6.67 2.02
C ILE A 115 -13.00 -7.09 3.35
N ASP A 116 -12.82 -8.35 3.72
CA ASP A 116 -13.05 -8.83 5.07
C ASP A 116 -11.71 -9.16 5.76
N VAL A 117 -11.64 -8.94 7.07
CA VAL A 117 -10.49 -9.31 7.92
C VAL A 117 -10.89 -10.30 8.99
N SER A 118 -9.92 -11.09 9.46
CA SER A 118 -10.13 -12.08 10.51
C SER A 118 -8.85 -12.34 11.30
N ASP A 119 -8.98 -12.52 12.61
CA ASP A 119 -7.88 -12.96 13.48
C ASP A 119 -7.77 -14.50 13.54
N ASP A 120 -8.90 -15.21 13.52
CA ASP A 120 -8.98 -16.66 13.73
C ASP A 120 -9.20 -17.46 12.43
N GLY A 121 -9.45 -16.79 11.31
CA GLY A 121 -9.78 -17.40 10.02
C GLY A 121 -11.22 -17.93 9.94
N VAL A 122 -12.04 -17.72 10.97
CA VAL A 122 -13.41 -18.26 11.12
C VAL A 122 -14.43 -17.13 11.22
N THR A 123 -14.16 -16.14 12.05
CA THR A 123 -14.99 -14.95 12.27
C THR A 123 -14.50 -13.83 11.37
N TRP A 124 -15.36 -13.33 10.49
CA TRP A 124 -15.00 -12.37 9.45
C TRP A 124 -15.75 -11.06 9.64
N PHE A 125 -15.02 -9.95 9.49
CA PHE A 125 -15.55 -8.59 9.59
C PHE A 125 -15.27 -7.84 8.30
N GLU A 126 -16.32 -7.32 7.67
CA GLU A 126 -16.21 -6.48 6.47
C GLU A 126 -15.68 -5.10 6.85
N ILE A 127 -14.63 -4.63 6.16
CA ILE A 127 -14.10 -3.27 6.29
C ILE A 127 -15.04 -2.29 5.56
N PRO A 128 -15.73 -1.39 6.27
CA PRO A 128 -16.75 -0.54 5.65
C PRO A 128 -16.16 0.40 4.59
N GLY A 129 -16.71 0.36 3.39
CA GLY A 129 -16.39 1.31 2.31
C GLY A 129 -15.05 1.10 1.61
N ALA A 130 -14.22 0.14 2.06
CA ALA A 130 -12.98 -0.21 1.38
C ALA A 130 -13.25 -1.01 0.09
N GLN A 131 -12.47 -0.74 -0.94
CA GLN A 131 -12.53 -1.41 -2.24
C GLN A 131 -11.18 -2.05 -2.53
N ALA A 132 -11.11 -3.37 -2.67
CA ALA A 132 -9.84 -4.08 -2.84
C ALA A 132 -9.09 -3.66 -4.13
N ASP A 133 -9.86 -3.48 -5.19
CA ASP A 133 -9.48 -2.85 -6.44
C ASP A 133 -10.10 -1.45 -6.45
N GLY A 134 -9.31 -0.46 -6.03
CA GLY A 134 -9.80 0.82 -5.52
C GLY A 134 -8.88 2.01 -5.82
N PRO A 135 -9.26 3.23 -5.37
CA PRO A 135 -8.90 4.49 -6.04
C PRO A 135 -7.48 5.03 -5.79
N MET A 136 -6.51 4.20 -5.41
CA MET A 136 -5.11 4.60 -5.24
C MET A 136 -4.20 3.58 -5.93
N PRO A 137 -4.01 3.69 -7.26
CA PRO A 137 -3.16 2.80 -8.04
C PRO A 137 -1.74 2.65 -7.49
N THR A 138 -1.13 1.50 -7.76
CA THR A 138 0.24 1.21 -7.33
C THR A 138 1.25 2.15 -8.00
N MET A 139 2.17 2.71 -7.21
CA MET A 139 3.33 3.47 -7.69
C MET A 139 4.59 2.74 -7.26
N GLY A 140 5.36 2.20 -8.20
CA GLY A 140 6.57 1.45 -7.90
C GLY A 140 7.79 2.32 -7.57
N PHE A 141 7.85 3.55 -8.07
CA PHE A 141 9.03 4.40 -7.92
C PHE A 141 8.63 5.87 -7.85
N ILE A 142 9.41 6.65 -7.10
CA ILE A 142 9.24 8.09 -6.95
C ILE A 142 9.77 8.81 -8.20
N ASP A 143 10.82 8.26 -8.82
CA ASP A 143 11.59 8.89 -9.90
C ASP A 143 11.31 8.32 -11.30
N ALA A 144 10.33 7.42 -11.44
CA ALA A 144 9.88 6.94 -12.74
C ALA A 144 8.80 7.86 -13.33
N GLY A 145 8.93 8.19 -14.62
CA GLY A 145 7.89 8.86 -15.39
C GLY A 145 6.60 8.03 -15.47
N PRO A 146 5.45 8.64 -15.82
CA PRO A 146 4.14 8.01 -15.73
C PRO A 146 3.98 6.80 -16.68
N PHE A 147 4.75 6.77 -17.77
CA PHE A 147 4.70 5.74 -18.80
C PHE A 147 6.07 5.10 -19.11
N ASP A 148 6.99 5.12 -18.13
CA ASP A 148 8.37 4.67 -18.35
C ASP A 148 8.47 3.16 -18.52
N SER A 149 9.23 2.72 -19.53
CA SER A 149 9.51 1.30 -19.79
C SER A 149 10.64 0.71 -18.94
N SER A 150 11.34 1.56 -18.19
CA SER A 150 12.48 1.20 -17.36
C SER A 150 12.22 1.64 -15.92
N PRO A 151 12.51 0.77 -14.92
CA PRO A 151 12.26 1.11 -13.53
C PRO A 151 13.10 2.31 -13.09
N GLY A 152 12.56 3.07 -12.14
CA GLY A 152 13.31 4.11 -11.42
C GLY A 152 14.36 3.52 -10.48
N GLU A 153 15.14 4.39 -9.86
CA GLU A 153 16.17 4.03 -8.86
C GLU A 153 15.67 4.22 -7.43
N LEU A 154 14.62 5.03 -7.22
CA LEU A 154 14.08 5.38 -5.91
C LEU A 154 12.72 4.69 -5.68
N PRO A 155 12.69 3.47 -5.12
CA PRO A 155 11.44 2.77 -4.85
C PRO A 155 10.60 3.53 -3.83
N THR A 156 9.28 3.54 -4.05
CA THR A 156 8.31 3.89 -3.02
C THR A 156 8.30 2.85 -1.89
N ASN A 157 7.82 3.25 -0.72
CA ASN A 157 7.61 2.35 0.41
C ASN A 157 6.20 1.74 0.35
N PHE A 158 6.10 0.46 -0.03
CA PHE A 158 4.83 -0.27 -0.02
C PHE A 158 4.24 -0.49 1.38
N ARG A 159 5.03 -0.31 2.45
CA ARG A 159 4.55 -0.37 3.84
C ARG A 159 4.03 0.97 4.38
N LYS A 160 4.17 2.04 3.60
CA LYS A 160 3.60 3.35 3.94
C LYS A 160 2.23 3.50 3.26
N PRO A 161 1.13 3.63 4.02
CA PRO A 161 -0.18 3.80 3.44
C PRO A 161 -0.35 5.20 2.84
N MET A 162 -1.20 5.32 1.82
CA MET A 162 -1.70 6.61 1.37
C MET A 162 -2.49 7.27 2.49
N ASN A 163 -2.41 8.61 2.60
CA ASN A 163 -3.28 9.36 3.50
C ASN A 163 -4.75 9.15 3.08
N PRO A 164 -5.62 8.54 3.92
CA PRO A 164 -7.00 8.26 3.56
C PRO A 164 -7.86 9.51 3.30
N ALA A 165 -7.38 10.69 3.71
CA ALA A 165 -8.03 11.97 3.39
C ALA A 165 -7.84 12.40 1.93
N ILE A 166 -6.83 11.84 1.23
CA ILE A 166 -6.62 12.06 -0.19
C ILE A 166 -7.59 11.15 -0.95
N THR A 167 -8.36 11.74 -1.85
CA THR A 167 -9.28 11.05 -2.75
C THR A 167 -8.87 11.30 -4.20
N LEU A 168 -9.45 10.54 -5.15
CA LEU A 168 -9.23 10.79 -6.59
C LEU A 168 -9.46 12.26 -6.96
N SER A 169 -10.47 12.92 -6.39
CA SER A 169 -10.75 14.34 -6.67
C SER A 169 -9.64 15.30 -6.25
N ASN A 170 -8.79 14.91 -5.29
CA ASN A 170 -7.61 15.68 -4.91
C ASN A 170 -6.46 15.52 -5.91
N LEU A 171 -6.46 14.42 -6.68
CA LEU A 171 -5.42 14.09 -7.66
C LEU A 171 -5.81 14.48 -9.09
N GLN A 172 -7.08 14.75 -9.34
CA GLN A 172 -7.60 15.08 -10.66
C GLN A 172 -6.94 16.32 -11.25
N ASP A 173 -6.58 16.22 -12.52
CA ASP A 173 -5.97 17.29 -13.32
C ASP A 173 -4.63 17.83 -12.76
N LEU A 174 -4.05 17.19 -11.73
CA LEU A 174 -2.71 17.51 -11.26
C LEU A 174 -1.68 17.15 -12.31
N ASP A 175 -0.54 17.82 -12.29
CA ASP A 175 0.64 17.32 -13.00
C ASP A 175 1.23 16.12 -12.26
N TYR A 176 2.04 15.34 -12.96
CA TYR A 176 2.53 14.09 -12.40
C TYR A 176 3.47 14.29 -11.18
N VAL A 177 4.18 15.42 -11.09
CA VAL A 177 5.03 15.70 -9.92
C VAL A 177 4.18 15.97 -8.68
N ASP A 178 3.05 16.66 -8.83
CA ASP A 178 2.11 16.87 -7.73
C ASP A 178 1.39 15.57 -7.34
N VAL A 179 1.15 14.65 -8.29
CA VAL A 179 0.69 13.28 -7.97
C VAL A 179 1.73 12.53 -7.13
N ILE A 180 3.01 12.56 -7.51
CA ILE A 180 4.11 11.94 -6.74
C ILE A 180 4.18 12.55 -5.33
N ASN A 181 4.07 13.87 -5.22
CA ASN A 181 4.07 14.56 -3.92
C ASN A 181 2.86 14.14 -3.06
N ALA A 182 1.70 13.96 -3.66
CA ALA A 182 0.51 13.48 -2.95
C ALA A 182 0.64 12.03 -2.48
N TYR A 183 1.42 11.20 -3.18
CA TYR A 183 1.75 9.86 -2.72
C TYR A 183 2.72 9.88 -1.53
N ASP A 184 3.50 10.93 -1.35
CA ASP A 184 4.41 11.13 -0.21
C ASP A 184 5.30 9.89 0.06
N GLY A 185 5.79 9.27 -1.02
CA GLY A 185 6.60 8.05 -0.95
C GLY A 185 5.85 6.76 -0.59
N SER A 186 4.52 6.80 -0.41
CA SER A 186 3.67 5.61 -0.43
C SER A 186 3.73 4.93 -1.79
N GLY A 187 3.59 3.61 -1.82
CA GLY A 187 3.40 2.88 -3.07
C GLY A 187 1.94 2.81 -3.55
N GLY A 188 1.01 3.52 -2.92
CA GLY A 188 -0.41 3.46 -3.25
C GLY A 188 -1.15 2.33 -2.51
N GLY A 189 -2.14 1.76 -3.18
CA GLY A 189 -3.01 0.72 -2.64
C GLY A 189 -4.10 1.26 -1.72
N VAL A 190 -5.02 0.37 -1.32
CA VAL A 190 -6.12 0.69 -0.42
C VAL A 190 -5.77 0.30 1.00
N GLY A 191 -5.75 1.29 1.88
CA GLY A 191 -5.55 1.10 3.31
C GLY A 191 -6.77 0.49 4.00
N VAL A 192 -6.49 -0.34 5.00
CA VAL A 192 -7.48 -0.99 5.86
C VAL A 192 -7.18 -0.67 7.33
N ASP A 193 -8.18 -0.17 8.03
CA ASP A 193 -8.19 0.13 9.47
C ASP A 193 -8.99 -0.97 10.20
N LEU A 194 -8.35 -1.71 11.09
CA LEU A 194 -8.94 -2.78 11.89
C LEU A 194 -9.81 -2.24 13.03
N ALA A 195 -9.48 -1.07 13.58
CA ALA A 195 -10.28 -0.41 14.61
C ALA A 195 -11.68 -0.07 14.10
N SER A 196 -11.83 0.17 12.79
CA SER A 196 -13.13 0.38 12.12
C SER A 196 -14.13 -0.76 12.32
N VAL A 197 -13.64 -1.97 12.60
CA VAL A 197 -14.44 -3.18 12.87
C VAL A 197 -14.23 -3.74 14.29
N GLY A 198 -13.50 -3.01 15.14
CA GLY A 198 -13.25 -3.38 16.54
C GLY A 198 -12.25 -4.52 16.73
N LEU A 199 -11.32 -4.72 15.78
CA LEU A 199 -10.25 -5.71 15.91
C LEU A 199 -8.94 -5.02 16.32
N ASN A 200 -8.21 -5.63 17.25
CA ASN A 200 -6.86 -5.18 17.60
C ASN A 200 -5.77 -5.80 16.70
N GLN A 201 -6.11 -6.88 16.00
CA GLN A 201 -5.20 -7.57 15.09
C GLN A 201 -5.98 -8.43 14.08
N ALA A 202 -5.32 -8.77 12.97
CA ALA A 202 -5.82 -9.71 11.98
C ALA A 202 -4.68 -10.56 11.41
N HIS A 203 -4.92 -11.86 11.22
CA HIS A 203 -3.99 -12.78 10.57
C HIS A 203 -4.41 -13.11 9.13
N PHE A 204 -5.66 -12.85 8.79
CA PHE A 204 -6.24 -13.22 7.51
C PHE A 204 -6.98 -12.07 6.86
N VAL A 205 -6.87 -12.01 5.54
CA VAL A 205 -7.62 -11.08 4.69
C VAL A 205 -8.37 -11.91 3.66
N ARG A 206 -9.65 -11.61 3.47
CA ARG A 206 -10.47 -12.18 2.41
C ARG A 206 -10.98 -11.08 1.51
N ILE A 207 -10.66 -11.17 0.24
CA ILE A 207 -11.20 -10.32 -0.80
C ILE A 207 -12.29 -11.12 -1.51
N ARG A 208 -13.51 -10.60 -1.54
CA ARG A 208 -14.65 -11.28 -2.17
C ARG A 208 -15.40 -10.35 -3.08
N GLN A 209 -15.98 -10.92 -4.12
CA GLN A 209 -16.83 -10.19 -5.05
C GLN A 209 -18.29 -10.63 -4.90
N PRO A 210 -19.24 -9.71 -4.65
CA PRO A 210 -20.64 -10.08 -4.44
C PRO A 210 -21.22 -10.91 -5.60
N ILE A 211 -22.18 -11.77 -5.27
CA ILE A 211 -22.93 -12.52 -6.28
C ILE A 211 -23.66 -11.53 -7.19
N GLY A 212 -23.55 -11.74 -8.50
CA GLY A 212 -24.19 -10.88 -9.51
C GLY A 212 -23.44 -9.58 -9.82
N ALA A 213 -22.26 -9.34 -9.23
CA ALA A 213 -21.40 -8.24 -9.65
C ALA A 213 -21.00 -8.37 -11.14
N THR A 214 -20.72 -7.25 -11.78
CA THR A 214 -20.35 -7.18 -13.21
C THR A 214 -18.87 -6.87 -13.44
N THR A 215 -18.11 -6.69 -12.38
CA THR A 215 -16.66 -6.42 -12.37
C THR A 215 -15.92 -7.59 -11.70
N SER A 216 -14.60 -7.68 -11.87
CA SER A 216 -13.79 -8.83 -11.44
C SER A 216 -12.44 -8.39 -10.82
N PRO A 217 -12.45 -7.77 -9.63
CA PRO A 217 -11.28 -7.15 -9.01
C PRO A 217 -10.03 -8.03 -9.08
N GLU A 218 -8.90 -7.38 -9.35
CA GLU A 218 -7.63 -8.04 -9.60
C GLU A 218 -6.58 -7.63 -8.57
N ILE A 219 -6.07 -8.61 -7.84
CA ILE A 219 -5.24 -8.39 -6.66
C ILE A 219 -3.79 -8.76 -6.96
N ASP A 220 -2.89 -7.82 -6.72
CA ASP A 220 -1.44 -7.98 -6.88
C ASP A 220 -0.78 -8.42 -5.56
N ALA A 221 -1.15 -7.82 -4.44
CA ALA A 221 -0.57 -8.17 -3.14
C ALA A 221 -1.41 -7.65 -1.96
N VAL A 222 -1.16 -8.22 -0.78
CA VAL A 222 -1.65 -7.71 0.50
C VAL A 222 -0.50 -7.70 1.50
N MET A 223 -0.41 -6.65 2.31
CA MET A 223 0.71 -6.49 3.23
C MET A 223 0.38 -5.66 4.48
N VAL A 224 1.17 -5.84 5.53
CA VAL A 224 1.05 -5.16 6.82
C VAL A 224 1.84 -3.85 6.81
N VAL A 225 1.20 -2.78 7.27
CA VAL A 225 1.81 -1.45 7.40
C VAL A 225 2.99 -1.46 8.36
N GLN A 226 3.98 -0.62 8.08
CA GLN A 226 5.05 -0.36 9.02
C GLN A 226 4.58 0.70 10.02
N ALA A 227 4.44 0.29 11.29
CA ALA A 227 4.24 1.22 12.38
C ALA A 227 5.41 2.22 12.44
N MET A 228 5.11 3.49 12.69
CA MET A 228 6.14 4.48 12.97
C MET A 228 6.82 4.11 14.29
N ILE A 229 8.13 3.91 14.26
CA ILE A 229 8.91 3.75 15.47
C ILE A 229 9.33 5.14 15.90
N PHE A 230 9.03 5.49 17.16
CA PHE A 230 9.40 6.80 17.68
C PHE A 230 10.93 6.97 17.62
N GLY A 231 11.38 7.94 16.84
CA GLY A 231 12.80 8.20 16.62
C GLY A 231 13.43 7.48 15.42
N ASP A 232 12.71 6.61 14.71
CA ASP A 232 13.16 6.05 13.43
C ASP A 232 12.84 7.07 12.32
N LEU A 233 13.79 7.98 12.10
CA LEU A 233 13.68 9.12 11.19
C LEU A 233 14.01 8.74 9.75
N ASP A 234 14.76 7.67 9.52
CA ASP A 234 15.06 7.17 8.17
C ASP A 234 14.12 6.04 7.70
N GLY A 235 13.24 5.56 8.59
CA GLY A 235 12.22 4.56 8.29
C GLY A 235 12.77 3.15 8.13
N SER A 236 13.98 2.89 8.60
CA SER A 236 14.66 1.60 8.48
C SER A 236 14.05 0.50 9.36
N GLY A 237 13.18 0.86 10.30
CA GLY A 237 12.55 -0.05 11.26
C GLY A 237 13.39 -0.27 12.52
N VAL A 238 14.47 0.50 12.72
CA VAL A 238 15.29 0.49 13.94
C VAL A 238 15.68 1.91 14.30
N VAL A 239 15.79 2.22 15.60
CA VAL A 239 16.31 3.51 16.07
C VAL A 239 17.79 3.36 16.37
N ASP A 240 18.64 3.91 15.50
CA ASP A 240 20.09 3.83 15.62
C ASP A 240 20.82 5.15 15.30
N SER A 241 22.12 5.06 15.03
CA SER A 241 22.94 6.24 14.73
C SER A 241 22.57 6.96 13.43
N ALA A 242 21.94 6.28 12.48
CA ALA A 242 21.47 6.88 11.22
C ALA A 242 20.38 7.92 11.50
N ASP A 243 19.45 7.62 12.40
CA ASP A 243 18.42 8.56 12.84
C ASP A 243 19.00 9.78 13.55
N ILE A 244 20.06 9.58 14.35
CA ILE A 244 20.77 10.71 14.96
C ILE A 244 21.33 11.62 13.88
N GLY A 245 21.92 11.04 12.83
CA GLY A 245 22.38 11.79 11.66
C GLY A 245 21.25 12.57 11.00
N GLY A 246 20.09 11.95 10.81
CA GLY A 246 18.88 12.58 10.28
C GLY A 246 18.42 13.76 11.12
N LEU A 247 18.27 13.57 12.43
CA LEU A 247 17.87 14.63 13.37
C LEU A 247 18.86 15.80 13.36
N LEU A 248 20.15 15.51 13.41
CA LEU A 248 21.19 16.55 13.42
C LEU A 248 21.24 17.33 12.09
N GLY A 249 20.90 16.70 10.96
CA GLY A 249 20.74 17.38 9.67
C GLY A 249 19.56 18.37 9.64
N GLU A 250 18.57 18.15 10.50
CA GLU A 250 17.38 18.99 10.62
C GLU A 250 17.44 19.98 11.80
N PHE A 251 18.54 19.99 12.56
CA PHE A 251 18.66 20.78 13.80
C PHE A 251 18.41 22.28 13.57
N GLY A 252 17.52 22.85 14.38
CA GLY A 252 17.09 24.25 14.32
C GLY A 252 15.98 24.53 13.29
N LYS A 253 15.52 23.53 12.53
CA LYS A 253 14.39 23.70 11.59
C LYS A 253 13.05 23.57 12.31
N SER A 254 12.04 24.21 11.76
CA SER A 254 10.63 24.04 12.15
C SER A 254 9.91 23.15 11.13
N ASN A 255 8.76 22.59 11.50
CA ASN A 255 7.95 21.68 10.66
C ASN A 255 8.74 20.49 10.11
N SER A 256 9.71 20.00 10.88
CA SER A 256 10.50 18.83 10.50
C SER A 256 9.93 17.59 11.19
N PRO A 257 9.92 16.42 10.54
CA PRO A 257 9.60 15.15 11.21
C PRO A 257 10.60 14.81 12.34
N ALA A 258 11.75 15.49 12.39
CA ALA A 258 12.72 15.38 13.48
C ALA A 258 12.34 16.17 14.75
N ASP A 259 11.26 16.96 14.74
CA ASP A 259 10.68 17.60 15.95
C ASP A 259 9.82 16.57 16.70
N LEU A 260 10.52 15.63 17.34
CA LEU A 260 9.97 14.46 18.01
C LEU A 260 9.08 14.81 19.21
N ASN A 261 9.34 15.92 19.87
CA ASN A 261 8.53 16.39 21.01
C ASN A 261 7.45 17.41 20.61
N HIS A 262 7.37 17.75 19.33
CA HIS A 262 6.39 18.68 18.75
C HIS A 262 6.40 20.07 19.41
N SER A 263 7.59 20.55 19.78
CA SER A 263 7.77 21.90 20.34
C SER A 263 7.70 23.00 19.29
N GLY A 264 7.73 22.62 18.00
CA GLY A 264 7.76 23.50 16.84
C GLY A 264 9.16 23.76 16.28
N MET A 265 10.21 23.15 16.86
CA MET A 265 11.60 23.29 16.43
C MET A 265 12.39 22.04 16.78
N VAL A 266 13.24 21.58 15.86
CA VAL A 266 14.20 20.50 16.13
C VAL A 266 15.33 21.03 17.00
N ASP A 267 15.45 20.56 18.23
CA ASP A 267 16.52 20.96 19.12
C ASP A 267 17.09 19.82 19.98
N SER A 268 17.86 20.17 21.00
CA SER A 268 18.51 19.20 21.88
C SER A 268 17.53 18.33 22.67
N ALA A 269 16.28 18.76 22.87
CA ALA A 269 15.24 17.98 23.52
C ALA A 269 14.71 16.87 22.59
N ASP A 270 14.66 17.10 21.27
CA ASP A 270 14.39 16.03 20.30
C ASP A 270 15.53 15.03 20.25
N LEU A 271 16.78 15.52 20.22
CA LEU A 271 17.95 14.65 20.31
C LEU A 271 17.93 13.81 21.61
N GLY A 272 17.56 14.42 22.73
CA GLY A 272 17.41 13.70 24.00
C GLY A 272 16.31 12.63 23.96
N SER A 273 15.20 12.91 23.28
CA SER A 273 14.12 11.96 23.05
C SER A 273 14.56 10.80 22.16
N LEU A 274 15.29 11.11 21.09
CA LEU A 274 15.85 10.12 20.17
C LEU A 274 16.86 9.20 20.86
N LEU A 275 17.80 9.77 21.62
CA LEU A 275 18.80 8.99 22.37
C LEU A 275 18.15 8.06 23.39
N GLY A 276 16.99 8.44 23.95
CA GLY A 276 16.20 7.59 24.84
C GLY A 276 15.50 6.42 24.14
N ALA A 277 15.33 6.50 22.82
CA ALA A 277 14.68 5.47 22.00
C ALA A 277 15.67 4.47 21.37
N ILE A 278 16.97 4.78 21.33
CA ILE A 278 17.99 3.90 20.74
C ILE A 278 17.97 2.51 21.35
N GLY A 279 17.91 1.49 20.49
CA GLY A 279 18.00 0.08 20.87
C GLY A 279 16.79 -0.46 21.64
N ASN A 280 15.74 0.34 21.85
CA ASN A 280 14.45 -0.14 22.34
C ASN A 280 13.60 -0.58 21.12
N VAL A 281 13.71 -1.86 20.75
CA VAL A 281 12.82 -2.54 19.80
C VAL A 281 12.23 -3.78 20.45
#